data_AF-A0A924D5R9-F1
#
_entry.id   AF-A0A924D5R9-F1
#
_cell.length_a   1.000
_cell.length_b   1.000
_cell.length_c   1.000
_cell.angle_alpha   90.00
_cell.angle_beta   90.00
_cell.angle_gamma   90.00
#
_symmetry.space_group_name_H-M   'P 1'
#
loop_
_entity.id
_entity.type
_entity.pdbx_description
1 polymer ?
#
loop_
_entity_poly.entity_id
_entity_poly.type
_entity_poly.pdbx_seq_one_letter_code
_entity_poly.pdbx_strand_id
1 'polypeptide(L)' 'SVYPNPTTSFLNVSFNKEFSGSICDFTGKKLLSFSTKTVDLSQLASGIYVLDVISEDKRYTKKIIKQ' A
#
# COMPACT_ATOMS: atom_id res chain seq x y z
N SER A 1 -10.17 -3.12 -2.93
CA SER A 1 -9.49 -4.36 -2.47
C SER A 1 -8.00 -4.31 -2.76
N VAL A 2 -7.19 -5.19 -2.15
CA VAL A 2 -5.74 -5.25 -2.42
C VAL A 2 -5.30 -6.70 -2.59
N TYR A 3 -4.40 -6.96 -3.54
CA TYR A 3 -3.91 -8.30 -3.84
C TYR A 3 -2.58 -8.27 -4.61
N PRO A 4 -1.76 -9.33 -4.49
CA PRO A 4 -1.87 -10.38 -3.48
C PRO A 4 -1.54 -9.83 -2.08
N ASN A 5 -2.05 -10.47 -1.03
CA ASN A 5 -1.65 -10.20 0.35
C ASN A 5 -1.67 -11.54 1.11
N PRO A 6 -0.52 -12.17 1.39
CA PRO A 6 0.84 -11.63 1.28
C PRO A 6 1.35 -11.35 -0.16
N THR A 7 2.34 -10.47 -0.32
CA THR A 7 3.01 -10.14 -1.60
C THR A 7 4.53 -10.29 -1.50
N THR A 8 5.21 -10.53 -2.61
CA THR A 8 6.69 -10.66 -2.70
C THR A 8 7.36 -9.48 -3.41
N SER A 9 6.64 -8.74 -4.24
CA SER A 9 7.20 -7.63 -5.02
C SER A 9 6.14 -6.59 -5.33
N PHE A 10 5.10 -6.95 -6.06
CA PHE A 10 4.08 -6.01 -6.49
C PHE A 10 2.78 -6.16 -5.71
N LEU A 11 2.20 -5.04 -5.29
CA LEU A 11 0.87 -4.98 -4.70
C LEU A 11 -0.06 -4.22 -5.62
N ASN A 12 -1.20 -4.83 -5.95
CA ASN A 12 -2.26 -4.18 -6.70
C ASN A 12 -3.34 -3.65 -5.76
N VAL A 13 -3.76 -2.41 -6.01
CA VAL A 13 -4.82 -1.70 -5.32
C VAL A 13 -5.99 -1.57 -6.30
N SER A 14 -7.00 -2.41 -6.10
CA SER A 14 -8.27 -2.33 -6.85
C SER A 14 -9.14 -1.25 -6.21
N PHE A 15 -9.14 -0.10 -6.87
CA PHE A 15 -9.88 1.10 -6.50
C PHE A 15 -10.41 1.78 -7.78
N ASN A 16 -11.66 2.24 -7.74
CA ASN A 16 -12.37 2.73 -8.93
C ASN A 16 -12.28 4.26 -9.11
N LYS A 17 -11.83 4.98 -8.10
CA LYS A 17 -11.66 6.44 -8.13
C LYS A 17 -10.18 6.81 -8.19
N GLU A 18 -9.89 8.06 -8.53
CA GLU A 18 -8.56 8.64 -8.32
C GLU A 18 -8.21 8.62 -6.82
N PHE A 19 -6.97 8.29 -6.51
CA PHE A 19 -6.51 8.17 -5.14
C PHE A 19 -5.02 8.50 -5.01
N SER A 20 -4.62 8.86 -3.80
CA SER A 20 -3.23 8.95 -3.37
C SER A 20 -2.97 7.91 -2.29
N GLY A 21 -2.05 6.99 -2.58
CA GLY A 21 -1.61 5.93 -1.70
C GLY A 21 -0.27 6.23 -1.05
N SER A 22 -0.03 5.66 0.13
CA SER A 22 1.28 5.59 0.75
C SER A 22 1.45 4.28 1.51
N ILE A 23 2.69 3.79 1.57
CA ILE A 23 3.05 2.66 2.42
C ILE A 23 3.83 3.20 3.60
N CYS A 24 3.41 2.81 4.79
CA CYS A 24 4.06 3.13 6.05
C CYS A 24 4.56 1.84 6.71
N ASP A 25 5.65 1.94 7.47
CA ASP A 25 6.02 0.86 8.38
C ASP A 25 5.09 0.79 9.61
N PHE A 26 5.32 -0.19 10.48
CA PHE A 26 4.53 -0.39 11.70
C PHE A 26 4.66 0.75 12.72
N THR A 27 5.67 1.62 12.60
CA THR A 27 5.84 2.81 13.45
C THR A 27 5.07 4.02 12.92
N GLY A 28 4.48 3.91 11.73
CA GLY A 28 3.78 5.01 11.05
C GLY A 28 4.70 5.87 10.18
N LYS A 29 5.97 5.52 10.03
CA LYS A 29 6.89 6.23 9.12
C LYS A 29 6.50 5.91 7.68
N LYS A 30 6.26 6.96 6.90
CA LYS A 30 5.99 6.86 5.46
C LYS A 30 7.26 6.45 4.71
N LEU A 31 7.18 5.37 3.95
CA LEU A 31 8.29 4.82 3.17
C LEU A 31 8.18 5.19 1.69
N LEU A 32 6.97 5.16 1.14
CA LEU A 32 6.72 5.51 -0.27
C LEU A 32 5.31 6.08 -0.45
N SER A 33 5.15 6.85 -1.52
CA SER A 33 3.86 7.41 -1.97
C SER A 33 3.63 7.03 -3.43
N PHE A 34 2.38 6.85 -3.81
CA PHE A 34 2.01 6.42 -5.16
C PHE A 34 0.58 6.87 -5.50
N SER A 35 0.28 7.01 -6.78
CA SER A 35 -1.09 7.24 -7.29
C SER A 35 -1.51 6.19 -8.32
N THR A 36 -0.68 5.15 -8.50
CA THR A 36 -0.89 4.06 -9.45
C THR A 36 -1.62 2.89 -8.80
N LYS A 37 -2.30 2.08 -9.62
CA LYS A 37 -2.98 0.85 -9.15
C LYS A 37 -2.01 -0.28 -8.79
N THR A 38 -0.76 -0.20 -9.22
CA THR A 38 0.28 -1.18 -8.91
C THR A 38 1.45 -0.48 -8.22
N VAL A 39 1.93 -1.07 -7.15
CA VAL A 39 2.99 -0.54 -6.28
C VAL A 39 4.13 -1.54 -6.23
N ASP A 40 5.35 -1.05 -6.43
CA ASP A 40 6.55 -1.84 -6.27
C ASP A 40 7.04 -1.78 -4.80
N LEU A 41 7.05 -2.94 -4.16
CA LEU A 41 7.55 -3.19 -2.81
C LEU A 41 8.78 -4.10 -2.82
N SER A 42 9.40 -4.35 -3.98
CA SER A 42 10.57 -5.24 -4.12
C SER A 42 11.76 -4.78 -3.28
N GLN A 43 11.92 -3.47 -3.10
CA GLN A 43 12.99 -2.86 -2.30
C GLN A 43 12.72 -2.87 -0.79
N LEU A 44 11.52 -3.30 -0.37
CA LEU A 44 11.17 -3.39 1.05
C LEU A 44 11.49 -4.78 1.60
N ALA A 45 12.02 -4.80 2.83
CA ALA A 45 12.24 -6.02 3.57
C ALA A 45 10.94 -6.77 3.84
N SER A 46 11.04 -8.07 4.10
CA SER A 46 9.89 -8.88 4.51
C SER A 46 9.38 -8.39 5.87
N GLY A 47 8.08 -8.20 5.99
CA GLY A 47 7.49 -7.58 7.18
C GLY A 47 6.04 -7.14 7.01
N ILE A 48 5.53 -6.50 8.06
CA ILE A 48 4.18 -5.92 8.08
C ILE A 48 4.28 -4.44 7.73
N TYR A 49 3.42 -4.02 6.80
CA TYR A 49 3.29 -2.63 6.42
C TYR A 49 1.82 -2.19 6.47
N VAL A 50 1.62 -0.88 6.53
CA VAL A 50 0.31 -0.25 6.45
C VAL A 50 0.20 0.45 5.12
N LEU A 51 -0.75 0.00 4.30
CA LEU A 51 -1.22 0.75 3.16
C LEU A 51 -2.22 1.80 3.62
N ASP A 52 -1.98 3.05 3.28
CA ASP A 52 -2.87 4.17 3.51
C ASP A 52 -3.30 4.75 2.15
N VAL A 53 -4.60 4.84 1.90
CA VAL A 53 -5.18 5.34 0.64
C VAL A 53 -6.14 6.46 0.96
N ILE A 54 -5.93 7.60 0.32
CA ILE A 54 -6.79 8.78 0.40
C ILE A 54 -7.44 9.00 -0.95
N SER A 55 -8.76 9.11 -0.97
CA SER A 55 -9.53 9.44 -2.16
C SER A 55 -10.64 10.39 -1.77
N GLU A 56 -10.72 11.54 -2.44
CA GLU A 56 -11.57 12.66 -2.03
C GLU A 56 -11.27 12.97 -0.54
N ASP A 57 -12.27 12.94 0.33
CA ASP A 57 -12.14 13.17 1.77
C ASP A 57 -12.17 11.88 2.61
N LYS A 58 -11.97 10.72 1.96
CA LYS A 58 -12.01 9.41 2.64
C LYS A 58 -10.62 8.79 2.72
N ARG A 59 -10.29 8.31 3.91
CA ARG A 59 -9.05 7.59 4.20
C ARG A 59 -9.34 6.11 4.45
N TYR A 60 -8.59 5.25 3.80
CA TYR A 60 -8.69 3.80 3.88
C TYR A 60 -7.33 3.22 4.25
N THR A 61 -7.25 2.54 5.38
CA THR A 61 -6.03 1.87 5.84
C THR A 61 -6.17 0.35 5.80
N LYS A 62 -5.13 -0.33 5.32
CA LYS A 62 -5.10 -1.80 5.27
C LYS A 62 -3.72 -2.35 5.63
N LYS A 63 -3.70 -3.35 6.51
CA LYS A 63 -2.48 -4.12 6.79
C LYS A 63 -2.11 -4.98 5.59
N ILE A 64 -0.85 -4.93 5.18
CA ILE A 64 -0.27 -5.78 4.14
C ILE A 64 0.94 -6.54 4.69
N ILE A 65 1.18 -7.72 4.15
CA ILE A 65 2.29 -8.59 4.53
C ILE A 65 3.21 -8.76 3.32
N LYS A 66 4.47 -8.35 3.47
CA LYS A 66 5.54 -8.56 2.49
C LYS A 66 6.35 -9.79 2.88
N GLN A 67 6.53 -10.72 1.96
CA GLN A 67 7.38 -11.91 2.11
C GLN A 67 8.69 -11.75 1.35
#